data_AF-A0A7V9AUP8-F1
#
_entry.id   AF-A0A7V9AUP8-F1
#
_cell.length_a   1.000
_cell.length_b   1.000
_cell.length_c   1.000
_cell.angle_alpha   90.00
_cell.angle_beta   90.00
_cell.angle_gamma   90.00
#
_symmetry.space_group_name_H-M   'P 1'
#
loop_
_entity.id
_entity.type
_entity.pdbx_description
1 polymer ?
#
loop_
_entity_poly.entity_id
_entity_poly.type
_entity_poly.pdbx_seq_one_letter_code
_entity_poly.pdbx_strand_id
1 'polypeptide(L)'
;MNWALVRDFLHSRPELEYVEPAGGTVVFPRIRGVDSADRFAERLLQHRETAIVPGRFFDAPAHFRIGFSGAADPLRGGLEQLRAALDAREWS
;
A
#
# COMPACT_ATOMS: atom_id res chain seq x y z
N MET A 1 -12.75 -13.40 3.40
CA MET A 1 -11.45 -13.16 2.74
C MET A 1 -11.36 -11.68 2.40
N ASN A 2 -10.25 -11.02 2.76
CA ASN A 2 -10.15 -9.56 2.71
C ASN A 2 -9.83 -8.97 1.32
N TRP A 3 -9.60 -9.81 0.30
CA TRP A 3 -9.19 -9.37 -1.03
C TRP A 3 -10.10 -8.31 -1.63
N ALA A 4 -11.43 -8.44 -1.49
CA ALA A 4 -12.38 -7.47 -2.04
C ALA A 4 -12.11 -6.04 -1.53
N LEU A 5 -11.80 -5.86 -0.24
CA LEU A 5 -11.50 -4.56 0.35
C LEU A 5 -10.22 -3.95 -0.24
N VAL A 6 -9.19 -4.78 -0.41
CA VAL A 6 -7.89 -4.35 -0.96
C VAL A 6 -8.04 -4.01 -2.44
N ARG A 7 -8.77 -4.83 -3.19
CA ARG A 7 -9.05 -4.61 -4.61
C ARG A 7 -9.80 -3.31 -4.84
N ASP A 8 -10.85 -3.05 -4.07
CA ASP A 8 -11.64 -1.82 -4.19
C ASP A 8 -10.80 -0.58 -3.83
N PHE A 9 -9.89 -0.71 -2.85
CA PHE A 9 -8.88 0.30 -2.59
C PHE A 9 -7.95 0.52 -3.79
N LEU A 10 -7.35 -0.52 -4.33
CA LEU A 10 -6.39 -0.40 -5.43
C LEU A 10 -7.04 0.14 -6.72
N HIS A 11 -8.25 -0.30 -7.07
CA HIS A 11 -9.00 0.23 -8.22
C HIS A 11 -9.28 1.74 -8.12
N SER A 12 -9.44 2.26 -6.89
CA SER A 12 -9.71 3.67 -6.66
C SER A 12 -8.48 4.58 -6.72
N ARG A 13 -7.28 4.02 -6.96
CA ARG A 13 -5.99 4.73 -6.86
C ARG A 13 -5.22 4.67 -8.19
N PRO A 14 -5.51 5.54 -9.16
CA PRO A 14 -4.84 5.55 -10.48
C PRO A 14 -3.33 5.81 -10.41
N GLU A 15 -2.86 6.46 -9.35
CA GLU A 15 -1.45 6.66 -9.02
C GLU A 15 -0.73 5.34 -8.65
N LEU A 16 -1.48 4.28 -8.36
CA LEU A 16 -0.95 2.95 -8.11
C LEU A 16 -1.05 2.07 -9.37
N GLU A 17 0.00 1.30 -9.62
CA GLU A 17 -0.01 0.19 -10.56
C GLU A 17 0.11 -1.11 -9.77
N TYR A 18 -0.68 -2.12 -10.09
CA TYR A 18 -0.63 -3.40 -9.40
C TYR A 18 -1.10 -4.53 -10.31
N VAL A 19 -0.74 -5.75 -9.93
CA VAL A 19 -1.25 -6.99 -10.52
C VAL A 19 -2.21 -7.62 -9.53
N GLU A 20 -3.39 -8.02 -9.99
CA GLU A 20 -4.32 -8.80 -9.17
C GLU A 20 -3.66 -10.15 -8.83
N PRO A 21 -3.51 -10.50 -7.53
CA PRO A 21 -2.87 -11.73 -7.14
C PRO A 21 -3.72 -12.93 -7.58
N ALA A 22 -3.11 -13.90 -8.26
CA ALA A 22 -3.77 -15.16 -8.63
C ALA A 22 -4.17 -16.02 -7.41
N GLY A 23 -3.63 -15.68 -6.23
CA GLY A 23 -3.92 -16.29 -4.94
C GLY A 23 -3.02 -15.71 -3.86
N GLY A 24 -3.33 -16.02 -2.60
CA GLY A 24 -2.55 -15.57 -1.43
C GLY A 24 -3.12 -14.34 -0.74
N THR A 25 -2.31 -13.74 0.12
CA THR A 25 -2.74 -12.68 1.06
C THR A 25 -1.87 -11.43 0.99
N VAL A 26 -1.22 -11.22 -0.14
CA VAL A 26 -0.26 -10.14 -0.35
C VAL A 26 -0.50 -9.52 -1.73
N VAL A 27 -0.36 -8.21 -1.81
CA VAL A 27 -0.28 -7.45 -3.06
C VAL A 27 0.92 -6.50 -2.99
N PHE A 28 1.49 -6.19 -4.16
CA PHE A 28 2.71 -5.42 -4.29
C PHE A 28 2.53 -4.26 -5.26
N PRO A 29 1.74 -3.22 -4.90
CA PRO A 29 1.55 -2.05 -5.74
C PRO A 29 2.84 -1.24 -5.92
N ARG A 30 2.93 -0.58 -7.07
CA ARG A 30 3.93 0.42 -7.44
C ARG A 30 3.30 1.82 -7.39
N ILE A 31 3.99 2.79 -6.80
CA ILE A 31 3.61 4.20 -6.94
C ILE A 31 4.17 4.71 -8.29
N ARG A 32 3.31 5.29 -9.13
CA ARG A 32 3.73 5.85 -10.42
C ARG A 32 4.52 7.15 -10.22
N GLY A 33 5.60 7.32 -10.98
CA GLY A 33 6.36 8.57 -11.03
C GLY A 33 7.26 8.85 -9.83
N VAL A 34 7.58 7.84 -9.02
CA VAL A 34 8.57 7.93 -7.94
C VAL A 34 9.68 6.90 -8.15
N ASP A 35 10.89 7.25 -7.71
CA ASP A 35 12.03 6.33 -7.71
C ASP A 35 11.97 5.34 -6.54
N SER A 36 11.39 5.77 -5.41
CA SER A 36 11.27 4.97 -4.19
C SER A 36 9.99 5.27 -3.40
N ALA A 37 9.40 4.22 -2.82
CA ALA A 37 8.28 4.29 -1.88
C ALA A 37 8.74 4.37 -0.41
N ASP A 38 10.05 4.48 -0.13
CA ASP A 38 10.60 4.48 1.22
C ASP A 38 10.07 5.64 2.06
N ARG A 39 10.12 6.86 1.50
CA ARG A 39 9.60 8.06 2.16
C ARG A 39 8.11 7.92 2.48
N PHE A 40 7.34 7.32 1.57
CA PHE A 40 5.93 7.07 1.79
C PHE A 40 5.71 6.11 2.96
N ALA A 41 6.46 5.00 3.01
CA ALA A 41 6.37 4.03 4.10
C ALA A 41 6.78 4.63 5.46
N GLU A 42 7.82 5.47 5.48
CA GLU A 42 8.26 6.17 6.69
C GLU A 42 7.20 7.15 7.20
N ARG A 43 6.62 7.97 6.31
CA ARG A 43 5.57 8.93 6.67
C ARG A 43 4.30 8.25 7.16
N LEU A 44 3.90 7.16 6.50
CA LEU A 44 2.76 6.36 6.90
C LEU A 44 2.95 5.78 8.32
N LEU A 45 4.16 5.30 8.63
CA LEU A 45 4.47 4.80 9.96
C LEU A 45 4.49 5.92 11.01
N GLN A 46 5.14 7.04 10.71
CA GLN A 46 5.35 8.13 11.67
C GLN A 46 4.11 8.96 11.95
N HIS A 47 3.30 9.25 10.92
CA HIS A 47 2.18 10.19 11.02
C HIS A 47 0.82 9.50 11.12
N ARG A 48 0.74 8.22 10.73
CA ARG A 48 -0.53 7.49 10.58
C ARG A 48 -0.56 6.15 11.31
N GLU A 49 0.51 5.85 12.07
CA GLU A 49 0.68 4.59 12.82
C GLU A 49 0.41 3.33 11.98
N THR A 50 0.64 3.41 10.67
CA THR A 50 0.33 2.35 9.72
C THR A 50 1.61 1.89 9.02
N ALA A 51 1.89 0.60 9.09
CA ALA A 51 3.10 0.01 8.53
C ALA A 51 2.82 -0.69 7.19
N ILE A 52 3.65 -0.39 6.20
CA ILE A 52 3.79 -1.15 4.94
C ILE A 52 5.24 -1.57 4.79
N VAL A 53 5.51 -2.61 3.99
CA VAL A 53 6.91 -3.00 3.71
C VAL A 53 7.36 -2.33 2.42
N PRO A 54 8.41 -1.49 2.46
CA PRO A 54 8.97 -0.88 1.25
C PRO A 54 9.51 -1.93 0.27
N GLY A 55 9.41 -1.63 -1.02
CA GLY A 55 9.81 -2.52 -2.09
C GLY A 55 11.33 -2.65 -2.27
N ARG A 56 12.14 -1.76 -1.66
CA ARG A 56 13.61 -1.84 -1.68
C ARG A 56 14.15 -3.19 -1.17
N PHE A 57 13.43 -3.85 -0.27
CA PHE A 57 13.79 -5.19 0.23
C PHE A 57 13.59 -6.31 -0.80
N PHE A 58 13.01 -5.99 -1.96
CA PHE A 58 12.69 -6.89 -3.06
C PHE A 58 13.26 -6.40 -4.41
N ASP A 59 14.26 -5.49 -4.37
CA ASP A 59 14.85 -4.86 -5.57
C ASP A 59 13.84 -4.10 -6.44
N ALA A 60 12.77 -3.60 -5.81
CA ALA A 60 11.67 -2.91 -6.48
C ALA A 60 11.33 -1.61 -5.72
N PRO A 61 12.23 -0.60 -5.70
CA PRO A 61 12.18 0.51 -4.76
C PRO A 61 10.89 1.35 -4.84
N ALA A 62 10.30 1.51 -6.02
CA ALA A 62 9.02 2.23 -6.21
C ALA A 62 7.77 1.46 -5.75
N HIS A 63 7.92 0.22 -5.26
CA HIS A 63 6.82 -0.63 -4.81
C HIS A 63 6.72 -0.66 -3.28
N PHE A 64 5.60 -1.17 -2.78
CA PHE A 64 5.43 -1.52 -1.39
C PHE A 64 4.49 -2.72 -1.24
N ARG A 65 4.54 -3.40 -0.11
CA ARG A 65 3.78 -4.63 0.16
C ARG A 65 2.63 -4.37 1.13
N ILE A 66 1.43 -4.78 0.74
CA ILE A 66 0.26 -4.83 1.62
C ILE A 66 -0.06 -6.29 1.92
N GLY A 67 -0.05 -6.66 3.20
CA GLY A 67 -0.55 -7.95 3.67
C GLY A 67 -2.00 -7.82 4.14
N PHE A 68 -2.84 -8.78 3.77
CA PHE A 68 -4.27 -8.78 4.09
C PHE A 68 -4.77 -10.13 4.63
N SER A 69 -3.87 -10.94 5.20
CA SER A 69 -4.20 -12.21 5.88
C SER A 69 -4.85 -12.04 7.26
N GLY A 70 -4.79 -10.84 7.85
CA GLY A 70 -5.28 -10.56 9.21
C GLY A 70 -6.78 -10.30 9.32
N ALA A 71 -7.21 -9.76 10.46
CA ALA A 71 -8.59 -9.34 10.69
C ALA A 71 -8.99 -8.17 9.77
N ALA A 72 -10.27 -8.10 9.41
CA ALA A 72 -10.78 -7.10 8.48
C ALA A 72 -10.74 -5.67 9.05
N ASP A 73 -11.03 -5.49 10.35
CA ASP A 73 -11.16 -4.14 10.92
C ASP A 73 -9.82 -3.38 10.98
N PRO A 74 -8.71 -3.97 11.46
CA PRO A 74 -7.40 -3.33 11.38
C PRO A 74 -6.97 -3.05 9.93
N LEU A 75 -7.31 -3.95 9.00
CA LEU A 75 -7.03 -3.74 7.58
C LEU A 75 -7.80 -2.55 7.02
N ARG A 76 -9.10 -2.39 7.33
CA ARG A 76 -9.89 -1.23 6.91
C ARG A 76 -9.28 0.06 7.43
N GLY A 77 -8.88 0.10 8.70
CA GLY A 77 -8.20 1.25 9.30
C GLY A 77 -6.89 1.59 8.58
N GLY A 78 -6.04 0.59 8.35
CA GLY A 78 -4.78 0.77 7.62
C GLY A 78 -4.99 1.23 6.17
N LEU A 79 -5.98 0.68 5.47
CA LEU A 79 -6.34 1.13 4.12
C LEU A 79 -6.83 2.58 4.10
N GLU A 80 -7.56 3.03 5.13
CA GLU A 80 -7.99 4.42 5.26
C GLU A 80 -6.80 5.36 5.48
N GLN A 81 -5.82 4.96 6.29
CA GLN A 81 -4.60 5.74 6.46
C GLN A 81 -3.75 5.79 5.18
N LEU A 82 -3.66 4.67 4.46
CA LEU A 82 -3.05 4.61 3.13
C LEU A 82 -3.74 5.56 2.15
N ARG A 83 -5.08 5.60 2.14
CA ARG A 83 -5.87 6.55 1.34
C ARG A 83 -5.48 7.99 1.66
N ALA A 84 -5.50 8.37 2.94
CA ALA A 84 -5.18 9.73 3.37
C ALA A 84 -3.74 10.13 3.01
N ALA A 85 -2.77 9.22 3.16
CA ALA A 85 -1.38 9.47 2.79
C ALA A 85 -1.19 9.59 1.26
N LEU A 86 -1.98 8.84 0.47
CA LEU A 86 -2.03 8.96 -0.99
C LEU A 86 -2.60 10.30 -1.44
N ASP A 87 -3.71 10.72 -0.83
CA ASP A 87 -4.34 12.01 -1.12
C ASP A 87 -3.40 13.19 -0.77
N ALA A 88 -2.65 13.08 0.32
CA ALA A 88 -1.66 14.07 0.73
C ALA A 88 -0.32 13.98 -0.04
N ARG A 89 -0.16 12.98 -0.93
CA ARG A 89 1.08 12.72 -1.69
C ARG A 89 2.33 12.67 -0.82
N GLU A 90 2.29 11.92 0.28
CA GLU A 90 3.37 11.86 1.27
C GLU A 90 4.69 11.20 0.78
N TRP A 91 4.85 10.97 -0.54
CA TRP A 91 6.11 10.61 -1.21
C TRP A 91 6.84 11.79 -1.87
N SER A 92 6.14 12.89 -2.17
CA SER A 92 6.76 14.10 -2.76
C SER A 92 7.48 14.93 -1.72
#